data_AF-A0A820Y1I8-F1
#
_entry.id   AF-A0A820Y1I8-F1
#
_cell.length_a   1.000
_cell.length_b   1.000
_cell.length_c   1.000
_cell.angle_alpha   90.00
_cell.angle_beta   90.00
_cell.angle_gamma   90.00
#
_symmetry.space_group_name_H-M   'P 1'
#
loop_
_entity.id
_entity.type
_entity.pdbx_description
1 polymer ?
#
loop_
_entity_poly.entity_id
_entity_poly.type
_entity_poly.pdbx_seq_one_letter_code
_entity_poly.pdbx_strand_id
1 'polypeptide(L)'
;MPVFDLYTNKSINLITLDRCIIIGTLCDLDQTIKLILVDSQKRVFFATESEIDEELNKNIDFSRIRVDPLQMLLNTTPKILISIIIFRLISWIIVRTYFIADEYWQTFEIAHSLAFGYGYKTWEWKSNIAIRSYLYPFIISLIYRFLALFHLDTVTILVNSATLFQTLLAIIGDLAYLKFLQGHKLIFLILLCRFTCWYTMYSSPRLIINNLEEILFICSLAVAKNYRSSSNITFHLFVSLSFIIRPTTAIPFVIIYPYLLYKTSNRLKFLFQAFICFILLNILNILLDSYMYNHWTFVPLNFLYINFFHPNSISSHYGINNILWYLTNGLPMIFFYRLPFIFIGSISNKRLTIIILFTIFIYTLNKHKEFRFLTQILPILFILEAHGMDWCLKKLKWNKFRWIIFLSFIGHLCIGFYFSFIDRQGQISIMHYLRRNLINNNNNKESFSIDFLMPCHSTPYYNFIHRNDIQLNFLTCEPNLDNITNDYIDEADQFFLKPIESLKKRLNNSNASHLVMFDVLYNQVQDVFEEDQWFFVKDILFNSHIQHTSRHGKMIYILERR
;
A
#
# COMPACT_ATOMS: atom_id res chain seq x y z
N MET A 1 10.06 6.07 -28.19
CA MET A 1 9.77 6.85 -29.42
C MET A 1 9.01 5.89 -30.33
N PRO A 2 7.67 6.05 -30.48
CA PRO A 2 7.12 6.81 -31.63
C PRO A 2 5.74 7.47 -31.38
N VAL A 3 5.46 7.97 -30.17
CA VAL A 3 4.19 8.70 -29.90
C VAL A 3 4.32 10.21 -30.18
N PHE A 4 5.54 10.73 -30.21
CA PHE A 4 5.81 12.16 -30.39
C PHE A 4 5.84 12.61 -31.86
N ASP A 5 6.12 11.70 -32.81
CA ASP A 5 6.09 12.00 -34.25
C ASP A 5 4.65 12.19 -34.80
N LEU A 6 3.63 11.89 -33.99
CA LEU A 6 2.21 12.03 -34.35
C LEU A 6 1.69 13.48 -34.25
N TYR A 7 2.49 14.44 -33.77
CA TYR A 7 2.01 15.79 -33.43
C TYR A 7 2.89 16.95 -33.93
N THR A 8 4.08 16.68 -34.45
CA THR A 8 4.85 17.64 -35.26
C THR A 8 4.11 17.87 -36.59
N ASN A 9 3.92 19.14 -37.00
CA ASN A 9 3.23 19.58 -38.23
C ASN A 9 1.69 19.52 -38.27
N LYS A 10 0.98 19.45 -37.12
CA LYS A 10 -0.48 19.61 -37.12
C LYS A 10 -0.91 21.07 -37.13
N SER A 11 -1.90 21.38 -37.97
CA SER A 11 -2.51 22.71 -38.10
C SER A 11 -3.42 23.03 -36.91
N ILE A 12 -3.26 24.21 -36.32
CA ILE A 12 -4.08 24.74 -35.23
C ILE A 12 -4.77 26.00 -35.72
N ASN A 13 -6.08 26.08 -35.52
CA ASN A 13 -6.86 27.27 -35.85
C ASN A 13 -6.98 28.16 -34.61
N LEU A 14 -6.52 29.40 -34.73
CA LEU A 14 -6.68 30.44 -33.71
C LEU A 14 -7.65 31.50 -34.24
N ILE A 15 -8.64 31.87 -33.45
CA ILE A 15 -9.61 32.91 -33.83
C ILE A 15 -9.25 34.19 -33.09
N THR A 16 -8.94 35.25 -33.81
CA THR A 16 -8.61 36.57 -33.26
C THR A 16 -9.86 37.37 -32.87
N LEU A 17 -9.69 38.48 -32.16
CA LEU A 17 -10.79 39.32 -31.64
C LEU A 17 -11.68 39.91 -32.75
N ASP A 18 -11.13 40.12 -33.93
CA ASP A 18 -11.77 40.54 -35.17
C ASP A 18 -12.34 39.37 -36.00
N ARG A 19 -12.38 38.15 -35.45
CA ARG A 19 -12.89 36.91 -36.06
C ARG A 19 -12.07 36.39 -37.26
N CYS A 20 -10.83 36.84 -37.44
CA CYS A 20 -9.93 36.22 -38.41
C CYS A 20 -9.45 34.85 -37.90
N ILE A 21 -9.31 33.89 -38.81
CA ILE A 21 -8.80 32.55 -38.50
C ILE A 21 -7.31 32.52 -38.88
N ILE A 22 -6.45 32.42 -37.88
CA ILE A 22 -5.01 32.19 -38.04
C ILE A 22 -4.78 30.68 -38.02
N ILE A 23 -4.31 30.14 -39.14
CA ILE A 23 -3.88 28.74 -39.24
C ILE A 23 -2.39 28.68 -38.90
N GLY A 24 -2.01 28.07 -37.78
CA GLY A 24 -0.61 27.89 -37.37
C GLY A 24 -0.18 26.42 -37.40
N THR A 25 1.12 26.13 -37.40
CA THR A 25 1.65 24.76 -37.27
C THR A 25 2.52 24.65 -36.03
N LEU A 26 2.30 23.60 -35.22
CA LEU A 26 3.05 23.42 -33.98
C LEU A 26 4.44 22.85 -34.29
N CYS A 27 5.48 23.68 -34.16
CA CYS A 27 6.87 23.31 -34.35
C CYS A 27 7.59 23.24 -32.99
N ASP A 28 7.88 22.02 -32.54
CA ASP A 28 8.81 21.65 -31.47
C ASP A 28 8.44 21.89 -29.99
N LEU A 29 9.17 21.16 -29.14
CA LEU A 29 8.96 20.85 -27.72
C LEU A 29 9.10 22.04 -26.74
N ASP A 30 9.43 23.23 -27.22
CA ASP A 30 9.84 24.37 -26.39
C ASP A 30 8.71 25.36 -26.04
N GLN A 31 7.45 24.94 -26.17
CA GLN A 31 6.27 25.79 -25.89
C GLN A 31 6.19 27.06 -26.77
N THR A 32 7.04 27.21 -27.79
CA THR A 32 6.98 28.28 -28.78
C THR A 32 6.03 27.89 -29.90
N ILE A 33 4.88 28.56 -30.02
CA ILE A 33 3.97 28.36 -31.15
C ILE A 33 4.52 29.15 -32.34
N LYS A 34 5.03 28.47 -33.37
CA LYS A 34 5.32 29.10 -34.66
C LYS A 34 4.02 29.33 -35.43
N LEU A 35 3.55 30.57 -35.44
CA LEU A 35 2.42 30.97 -36.26
C LEU A 35 2.92 31.27 -37.68
N ILE A 36 2.53 30.44 -38.64
CA ILE A 36 2.73 30.72 -40.07
C ILE A 36 1.38 31.17 -40.62
N LEU A 37 1.15 32.47 -40.67
CA LEU A 37 -0.08 33.04 -41.24
C LEU A 37 -0.20 32.68 -42.72
N VAL A 38 -1.19 31.86 -43.07
CA VAL A 38 -1.61 31.65 -44.46
C VAL A 38 -2.71 32.67 -44.75
N ASP A 39 -2.43 33.59 -45.68
CA ASP A 39 -3.25 34.70 -46.16
C ASP A 39 -3.47 35.90 -45.22
N SER A 40 -2.44 36.73 -45.14
CA SER A 40 -2.62 38.17 -45.33
C SER A 40 -1.43 38.68 -46.13
N GLN A 41 -1.63 39.64 -47.04
CA GLN A 41 -0.60 40.18 -47.94
C GLN A 41 0.53 40.96 -47.22
N LYS A 42 0.83 40.68 -45.94
CA LYS A 42 1.96 41.23 -45.21
C LYS A 42 2.85 40.09 -44.72
N ARG A 43 4.01 39.94 -45.36
CA ARG A 43 5.11 39.11 -44.84
C ARG A 43 5.66 39.79 -43.59
N VAL A 44 5.52 39.16 -42.42
CA VAL A 44 6.24 39.55 -41.21
C VAL A 44 7.44 38.60 -41.06
N PHE A 45 8.64 39.16 -41.07
CA PHE A 45 9.87 38.43 -40.74
C PHE A 45 10.03 38.36 -39.21
N PHE A 46 10.50 37.21 -38.72
CA PHE A 46 10.77 36.96 -37.31
C PHE A 46 11.92 37.85 -36.80
N ALA A 47 11.78 38.39 -35.59
CA ALA A 47 12.88 38.93 -34.81
C ALA A 47 13.08 38.11 -33.52
N THR A 48 14.35 37.90 -33.16
CA THR A 48 14.78 37.43 -31.83
C THR A 48 14.37 38.44 -30.76
N GLU A 49 14.29 38.01 -29.49
CA GLU A 49 13.74 38.69 -28.27
C GLU A 49 14.03 40.20 -28.05
N SER A 50 14.84 40.87 -28.89
CA SER A 50 15.19 42.29 -28.78
C SER A 50 14.39 43.27 -29.66
N GLU A 51 13.49 42.81 -30.54
CA GLU A 51 12.69 43.70 -31.41
C GLU A 51 11.21 43.29 -31.45
N ILE A 52 10.51 43.43 -30.33
CA ILE A 52 9.04 43.28 -30.29
C ILE A 52 8.44 44.67 -30.14
N ASP A 53 7.80 45.16 -31.21
CA ASP A 53 7.01 46.39 -31.22
C ASP A 53 5.93 46.36 -30.12
N GLU A 54 5.91 47.42 -29.30
CA GLU A 54 4.94 47.64 -28.21
C GLU A 54 3.47 47.71 -28.70
N GLU A 55 3.23 47.88 -29.99
CA GLU A 55 1.88 47.88 -30.58
C GLU A 55 1.26 46.47 -30.72
N LEU A 56 2.05 45.42 -30.94
CA LEU A 56 1.51 44.06 -31.18
C LEU A 56 0.96 43.41 -29.90
N ASN A 57 1.55 43.74 -28.75
CA ASN A 57 1.12 43.25 -27.43
C ASN A 57 -0.23 43.82 -26.99
N LYS A 58 -0.72 44.91 -27.58
CA LYS A 58 -2.04 45.50 -27.23
C LYS A 58 -3.23 44.77 -27.87
N ASN A 59 -3.03 44.04 -28.96
CA ASN A 59 -4.13 43.45 -29.75
C ASN A 59 -4.30 41.93 -29.60
N ILE A 60 -3.41 41.25 -28.88
CA ILE A 60 -3.53 39.81 -28.62
C ILE A 60 -4.00 39.62 -27.17
N ASP A 61 -5.29 39.32 -27.01
CA ASP A 61 -5.84 38.92 -25.72
C ASP A 61 -5.42 37.48 -25.39
N PHE A 62 -4.24 37.33 -24.78
CA PHE A 62 -3.71 36.04 -24.30
C PHE A 62 -4.64 35.36 -23.27
N SER A 63 -5.62 36.08 -22.69
CA SER A 63 -6.61 35.47 -21.79
C SER A 63 -7.62 34.55 -22.50
N ARG A 64 -7.67 34.60 -23.84
CA ARG A 64 -8.59 33.81 -24.69
C ARG A 64 -7.95 32.66 -25.44
N ILE A 65 -6.67 32.37 -25.24
CA ILE A 65 -6.05 31.11 -25.69
C ILE A 65 -6.61 29.97 -24.84
N ARG A 66 -7.81 29.52 -25.14
CA ARG A 66 -8.38 28.29 -24.61
C ARG A 66 -7.91 27.14 -25.49
N VAL A 67 -6.70 26.65 -25.21
CA VAL A 67 -6.47 25.21 -25.41
C VAL A 67 -7.36 24.56 -24.38
N ASP A 68 -8.49 23.99 -24.79
CA ASP A 68 -9.40 23.32 -23.87
C ASP A 68 -8.64 22.13 -23.25
N PRO A 69 -8.18 22.23 -21.98
CA PRO A 69 -7.31 21.21 -21.39
C PRO A 69 -8.04 19.87 -21.32
N LEU A 70 -9.38 19.91 -21.31
CA LEU A 70 -10.26 18.76 -21.31
C LEU A 70 -10.18 17.99 -22.63
N GLN A 71 -10.16 18.69 -23.77
CA GLN A 71 -10.12 18.09 -25.11
C GLN A 71 -8.71 17.53 -25.43
N MET A 72 -7.67 18.18 -24.90
CA MET A 72 -6.29 17.68 -24.96
C MET A 72 -6.05 16.47 -24.04
N LEU A 73 -6.73 16.43 -22.88
CA LEU A 73 -6.78 15.27 -22.00
C LEU A 73 -7.47 14.10 -22.71
N LEU A 74 -8.67 14.29 -23.26
CA LEU A 74 -9.50 13.21 -23.82
C LEU A 74 -8.81 12.43 -24.96
N ASN A 75 -7.89 13.06 -25.70
CA ASN A 75 -7.14 12.40 -26.77
C ASN A 75 -5.87 11.64 -26.32
N THR A 76 -5.35 11.89 -25.11
CA THR A 76 -4.14 11.23 -24.56
C THR A 76 -4.41 10.37 -23.30
N THR A 77 -5.53 10.59 -22.63
CA THR A 77 -5.93 9.95 -21.35
C THR A 77 -6.52 8.55 -21.41
N PRO A 78 -7.31 8.12 -22.41
CA PRO A 78 -7.94 6.80 -22.32
C PRO A 78 -6.89 5.68 -22.33
N LYS A 79 -5.80 5.83 -23.10
CA LYS A 79 -4.70 4.86 -23.12
C LYS A 79 -3.94 4.80 -21.79
N ILE A 80 -3.72 5.93 -21.13
CA ILE A 80 -3.07 5.96 -19.81
C ILE A 80 -4.00 5.32 -18.76
N LEU A 81 -5.28 5.68 -18.77
CA LEU A 81 -6.28 5.15 -17.85
C LEU A 81 -6.43 3.63 -18.00
N ILE A 82 -6.55 3.14 -19.23
CA ILE A 82 -6.59 1.71 -19.54
C ILE A 82 -5.28 1.03 -19.08
N SER A 83 -4.12 1.63 -19.34
CA SER A 83 -2.82 1.11 -18.87
C SER A 83 -2.74 0.99 -17.34
N ILE A 84 -3.25 1.96 -16.59
CA ILE A 84 -3.30 1.92 -15.11
C ILE A 84 -4.16 0.74 -14.64
N ILE A 85 -5.35 0.61 -15.21
CA ILE A 85 -6.30 -0.47 -14.87
C ILE A 85 -5.65 -1.83 -15.19
N ILE A 86 -5.14 -2.02 -16.41
CA ILE A 86 -4.49 -3.26 -16.83
C ILE A 86 -3.30 -3.58 -15.91
N PHE A 87 -2.44 -2.61 -15.62
CA PHE A 87 -1.28 -2.82 -14.77
C PHE A 87 -1.66 -3.30 -13.36
N ARG A 88 -2.69 -2.71 -12.76
CA ARG A 88 -3.17 -3.11 -11.42
C ARG A 88 -3.89 -4.44 -11.42
N LEU A 89 -4.66 -4.76 -12.45
CA LEU A 89 -5.24 -6.10 -12.60
C LEU A 89 -4.16 -7.16 -12.81
N ILE A 90 -3.10 -6.86 -13.57
CA ILE A 90 -1.93 -7.76 -13.69
C ILE A 90 -1.28 -7.92 -12.32
N SER A 91 -1.01 -6.83 -11.58
CA SER A 91 -0.44 -6.86 -10.24
C SER A 91 -1.26 -7.75 -9.29
N TRP A 92 -2.58 -7.65 -9.34
CA TRP A 92 -3.50 -8.50 -8.58
C TRP A 92 -3.39 -9.99 -8.95
N ILE A 93 -3.29 -10.33 -10.23
CA ILE A 93 -3.22 -11.73 -10.69
C ILE A 93 -1.86 -12.40 -10.35
N ILE A 94 -0.77 -11.63 -10.41
CA ILE A 94 0.59 -12.16 -10.21
C ILE A 94 0.94 -12.31 -8.72
N VAL A 95 0.35 -11.51 -7.83
CA VAL A 95 0.64 -11.56 -6.40
C VAL A 95 -0.03 -12.78 -5.77
N ARG A 96 0.78 -13.79 -5.44
CA ARG A 96 0.31 -15.11 -4.93
C ARG A 96 1.01 -15.59 -3.66
N THR A 97 1.87 -14.75 -3.09
CA THR A 97 2.74 -15.08 -1.96
C THR A 97 2.24 -14.47 -0.65
N TYR A 98 2.81 -14.91 0.48
CA TYR A 98 2.57 -14.27 1.76
C TYR A 98 3.47 -13.04 1.95
N PHE A 99 2.92 -11.94 2.47
CA PHE A 99 3.71 -10.74 2.78
C PHE A 99 3.88 -10.47 4.28
N ILE A 100 2.80 -10.25 5.02
CA ILE A 100 2.87 -9.88 6.43
C ILE A 100 1.61 -10.32 7.18
N ALA A 101 1.75 -10.57 8.48
CA ALA A 101 0.65 -11.00 9.34
C ALA A 101 -0.54 -10.04 9.29
N ASP A 102 -0.29 -8.73 9.27
CA ASP A 102 -1.32 -7.69 9.21
C ASP A 102 -2.29 -7.82 8.03
N GLU A 103 -1.84 -8.37 6.90
CA GLU A 103 -2.72 -8.62 5.76
C GLU A 103 -3.82 -9.61 6.13
N TYR A 104 -3.44 -10.74 6.74
CA TYR A 104 -4.34 -11.85 7.02
C TYR A 104 -5.05 -11.71 8.36
N TRP A 105 -4.30 -11.45 9.43
CA TRP A 105 -4.80 -11.51 10.81
C TRP A 105 -5.52 -10.23 11.25
N GLN A 106 -5.27 -9.10 10.58
CA GLN A 106 -5.93 -7.82 10.90
C GLN A 106 -7.04 -7.47 9.91
N THR A 107 -7.08 -8.10 8.72
CA THR A 107 -8.13 -7.83 7.72
C THR A 107 -8.91 -9.08 7.34
N PHE A 108 -8.27 -10.06 6.67
CA PHE A 108 -9.02 -11.19 6.13
C PHE A 108 -9.72 -12.03 7.21
N GLU A 109 -8.99 -12.40 8.27
CA GLU A 109 -9.47 -13.28 9.33
C GLU A 109 -10.57 -12.61 10.14
N ILE A 110 -10.43 -11.31 10.42
CA ILE A 110 -11.45 -10.52 11.12
C ILE A 110 -12.70 -10.37 10.25
N ALA A 111 -12.55 -10.06 8.95
CA ALA A 111 -13.67 -9.98 8.01
C ALA A 111 -14.40 -11.33 7.89
N HIS A 112 -13.65 -12.43 7.86
CA HIS A 112 -14.20 -13.79 7.87
C HIS A 112 -14.98 -14.07 9.17
N SER A 113 -14.39 -13.76 10.33
CA SER A 113 -15.05 -13.91 11.63
C SER A 113 -16.35 -13.11 11.74
N LEU A 114 -16.37 -11.87 11.23
CA LEU A 114 -17.58 -11.05 11.17
C LEU A 114 -18.65 -11.61 10.23
N ALA A 115 -18.25 -12.22 9.11
CA ALA A 115 -19.18 -12.73 8.11
C ALA A 115 -19.81 -14.07 8.50
N PHE A 116 -19.02 -14.97 9.09
CA PHE A 116 -19.41 -16.38 9.30
C PHE A 116 -19.52 -16.79 10.77
N GLY A 117 -19.11 -15.92 11.72
CA GLY A 117 -19.23 -16.18 13.15
C GLY A 117 -18.14 -17.05 13.77
N TYR A 118 -17.11 -17.45 13.01
CA TYR A 118 -15.97 -18.22 13.50
C TYR A 118 -14.65 -17.75 12.87
N GLY A 119 -13.54 -18.02 13.55
CA GLY A 119 -12.20 -17.54 13.20
C GLY A 119 -11.43 -17.13 14.44
N TYR A 120 -10.23 -16.57 14.24
CA TYR A 120 -9.37 -16.10 15.33
C TYR A 120 -9.30 -14.58 15.40
N LYS A 121 -9.44 -14.04 16.61
CA LYS A 121 -9.23 -12.63 16.91
C LYS A 121 -7.97 -12.51 17.75
N THR A 122 -6.97 -11.79 17.24
CA THR A 122 -5.74 -11.50 17.96
C THR A 122 -6.00 -10.54 19.13
N TRP A 123 -5.04 -10.38 20.03
CA TRP A 123 -5.19 -9.53 21.22
C TRP A 123 -5.66 -8.10 20.93
N GLU A 124 -5.30 -7.53 19.77
CA GLU A 124 -5.69 -6.16 19.41
C GLU A 124 -7.21 -5.96 19.33
N TRP A 125 -7.94 -7.05 19.09
CA TRP A 125 -9.39 -7.12 18.92
C TRP A 125 -10.12 -7.58 20.19
N LYS A 126 -9.42 -7.84 21.30
CA LYS A 126 -10.05 -8.13 22.59
C LYS A 126 -10.82 -6.89 23.05
N SER A 127 -12.02 -7.09 23.62
CA SER A 127 -12.93 -6.00 23.98
C SER A 127 -12.33 -5.04 25.00
N ASN A 128 -11.54 -5.52 25.96
CA ASN A 128 -10.86 -4.67 26.95
C ASN A 128 -9.72 -3.82 26.36
N ILE A 129 -9.26 -4.10 25.14
CA ILE A 129 -8.10 -3.47 24.50
C ILE A 129 -8.53 -2.55 23.36
N ALA A 130 -9.29 -3.10 22.41
CA ALA A 130 -9.94 -2.39 21.30
C ALA A 130 -9.05 -1.31 20.65
N ILE A 131 -7.93 -1.72 20.03
CA ILE A 131 -6.97 -0.79 19.37
C ILE A 131 -7.05 -0.76 17.84
N ARG A 132 -7.94 -1.56 17.25
CA ARG A 132 -8.18 -1.59 15.80
C ARG A 132 -9.63 -1.25 15.49
N SER A 133 -9.83 -0.42 14.48
CA SER A 133 -11.18 -0.09 14.01
C SER A 133 -11.70 -1.24 13.13
N TYR A 134 -12.96 -1.63 13.36
CA TYR A 134 -13.65 -2.62 12.55
C TYR A 134 -14.05 -2.06 11.17
N LEU A 135 -13.92 -0.77 10.91
CA LEU A 135 -14.41 -0.14 9.67
C LEU A 135 -13.96 -0.84 8.40
N TYR A 136 -12.66 -1.13 8.26
CA TYR A 136 -12.13 -1.76 7.05
C TYR A 136 -12.49 -3.25 6.93
N PRO A 137 -12.25 -4.11 7.95
CA PRO A 137 -12.71 -5.50 7.91
C PRO A 137 -14.23 -5.65 7.77
N PHE A 138 -15.01 -4.72 8.31
CA PHE A 138 -16.47 -4.72 8.19
C PHE A 138 -16.91 -4.60 6.73
N ILE A 139 -16.33 -3.68 5.95
CA ILE A 139 -16.63 -3.55 4.52
C ILE A 139 -16.32 -4.85 3.77
N ILE A 140 -15.20 -5.50 4.06
CA ILE A 140 -14.84 -6.79 3.45
C ILE A 140 -15.81 -7.90 3.90
N SER A 141 -16.24 -7.90 5.16
CA SER A 141 -17.21 -8.87 5.66
C SER A 141 -18.56 -8.78 4.95
N LEU A 142 -18.98 -7.58 4.51
CA LEU A 142 -20.19 -7.39 3.72
C LEU A 142 -20.08 -8.05 2.34
N ILE A 143 -18.89 -8.00 1.72
CA ILE A 143 -18.62 -8.72 0.46
C ILE A 143 -18.75 -10.23 0.68
N TYR A 144 -18.18 -10.75 1.77
CA TYR A 144 -18.27 -12.18 2.10
C TYR A 144 -19.70 -12.64 2.37
N ARG A 145 -20.46 -11.88 3.16
CA ARG A 145 -21.88 -12.18 3.41
C ARG A 145 -22.68 -12.13 2.12
N PHE A 146 -22.45 -11.15 1.26
CA PHE A 146 -23.09 -11.07 -0.04
C PHE A 146 -22.82 -12.32 -0.89
N LEU A 147 -21.56 -12.77 -0.97
CA LEU A 147 -21.21 -13.99 -1.71
C LEU A 147 -21.83 -15.25 -1.09
N ALA A 148 -21.86 -15.34 0.24
CA ALA A 148 -22.47 -16.46 0.96
C ALA A 148 -23.98 -16.55 0.71
N LEU A 149 -24.69 -15.42 0.56
CA LEU A 149 -26.12 -15.41 0.20
C LEU A 149 -26.40 -16.11 -1.14
N PHE A 150 -25.43 -16.14 -2.05
CA PHE A 150 -25.53 -16.83 -3.34
C PHE A 150 -24.79 -18.19 -3.37
N HIS A 151 -24.33 -18.68 -2.22
CA HIS A 151 -23.51 -19.90 -2.12
C HIS A 151 -22.22 -19.84 -2.96
N LEU A 152 -21.62 -18.65 -3.05
CA LEU A 152 -20.35 -18.38 -3.75
C LEU A 152 -19.19 -18.15 -2.77
N ASP A 153 -19.30 -18.66 -1.55
CA ASP A 153 -18.38 -18.50 -0.43
C ASP A 153 -17.20 -19.49 -0.43
N THR A 154 -16.83 -20.03 -1.60
CA THR A 154 -15.57 -20.78 -1.70
C THR A 154 -14.39 -19.87 -1.35
N VAL A 155 -13.40 -20.40 -0.62
CA VAL A 155 -12.19 -19.65 -0.21
C VAL A 155 -11.56 -18.87 -1.37
N THR A 156 -11.47 -19.48 -2.56
CA THR A 156 -10.87 -18.84 -3.74
C THR A 156 -11.64 -17.58 -4.13
N ILE A 157 -12.98 -17.63 -4.13
CA ILE A 157 -13.82 -16.46 -4.47
C ILE A 157 -13.76 -15.42 -3.35
N LEU A 158 -13.80 -15.83 -2.08
CA LEU A 158 -13.66 -14.92 -0.94
C LEU A 158 -12.33 -14.15 -1.01
N VAL A 159 -11.21 -14.85 -1.13
CA VAL A 159 -9.87 -14.22 -1.18
C VAL A 159 -9.72 -13.32 -2.41
N ASN A 160 -10.15 -13.79 -3.58
CA ASN A 160 -10.04 -13.02 -4.83
C ASN A 160 -10.95 -11.79 -4.84
N SER A 161 -12.16 -11.88 -4.28
CA SER A 161 -13.08 -10.73 -4.23
C SER A 161 -12.58 -9.63 -3.29
N ALA A 162 -12.05 -9.98 -2.12
CA ALA A 162 -11.47 -9.00 -1.19
C ALA A 162 -10.23 -8.30 -1.79
N THR A 163 -9.32 -9.06 -2.40
CA THR A 163 -8.11 -8.50 -3.04
C THR A 163 -8.44 -7.69 -4.29
N LEU A 164 -9.45 -8.11 -5.06
CA LEU A 164 -9.95 -7.34 -6.20
C LEU A 164 -10.56 -6.01 -5.72
N PHE A 165 -11.35 -6.02 -4.65
CA PHE A 165 -11.89 -4.79 -4.05
C PHE A 165 -10.76 -3.82 -3.67
N GLN A 166 -9.72 -4.30 -2.98
CA GLN A 166 -8.56 -3.49 -2.66
C GLN A 166 -7.80 -3.01 -3.91
N THR A 167 -7.72 -3.83 -4.95
CA THR A 167 -7.11 -3.47 -6.23
C THR A 167 -7.89 -2.35 -6.93
N LEU A 168 -9.23 -2.40 -6.89
CA LEU A 168 -10.09 -1.34 -7.41
C LEU A 168 -9.88 -0.02 -6.63
N LEU A 169 -9.72 -0.08 -5.31
CA LEU A 169 -9.35 1.08 -4.51
C LEU A 169 -7.95 1.62 -4.90
N ALA A 170 -6.99 0.75 -5.17
CA ALA A 170 -5.67 1.16 -5.64
C ALA A 170 -5.73 1.86 -7.01
N ILE A 171 -6.58 1.37 -7.93
CA ILE A 171 -6.85 2.04 -9.22
C ILE A 171 -7.43 3.43 -8.97
N ILE A 172 -8.40 3.58 -8.06
CA ILE A 172 -8.95 4.90 -7.68
C ILE A 172 -7.84 5.81 -7.15
N GLY A 173 -6.96 5.30 -6.29
CA GLY A 173 -5.79 6.03 -5.80
C GLY A 173 -4.85 6.48 -6.92
N ASP A 174 -4.57 5.63 -7.89
CA ASP A 174 -3.70 5.98 -9.03
C ASP A 174 -4.37 7.00 -9.98
N LEU A 175 -5.69 6.91 -10.18
CA LEU A 175 -6.45 7.92 -10.94
C LEU A 175 -6.47 9.27 -10.23
N ALA A 176 -6.63 9.26 -8.90
CA ALA A 176 -6.49 10.45 -8.08
C ALA A 176 -5.06 11.01 -8.16
N TYR A 177 -4.04 10.15 -8.17
CA TYR A 177 -2.65 10.57 -8.32
C TYR A 177 -2.41 11.21 -9.68
N LEU A 178 -2.93 10.62 -10.76
CA LEU A 178 -2.87 11.21 -12.10
C LEU A 178 -3.52 12.60 -12.11
N LYS A 179 -4.69 12.76 -11.49
CA LYS A 179 -5.37 14.05 -11.34
C LYS A 179 -4.52 15.06 -10.55
N PHE A 180 -3.92 14.62 -9.44
CA PHE A 180 -3.00 15.44 -8.64
C PHE A 180 -1.80 15.89 -9.48
N LEU A 181 -1.28 15.05 -10.37
CA LEU A 181 -0.13 15.35 -11.22
C LEU A 181 -0.45 16.09 -12.53
N GLN A 182 -1.72 16.28 -12.92
CA GLN A 182 -2.06 17.00 -14.17
C GLN A 182 -1.31 18.33 -14.34
N GLY A 183 -0.71 18.57 -15.51
CA GLY A 183 0.09 19.77 -15.78
C GLY A 183 1.51 19.73 -15.20
N HIS A 184 1.89 18.68 -14.47
CA HIS A 184 3.27 18.48 -14.02
C HIS A 184 4.14 18.01 -15.18
N LYS A 185 5.26 18.70 -15.45
CA LYS A 185 6.15 18.43 -16.60
C LYS A 185 6.67 16.98 -16.64
N LEU A 186 6.87 16.37 -15.46
CA LEU A 186 7.44 15.02 -15.31
C LEU A 186 6.40 13.91 -15.07
N ILE A 187 5.12 14.14 -15.38
CA ILE A 187 4.02 13.21 -15.04
C ILE A 187 4.29 11.77 -15.49
N PHE A 188 4.78 11.56 -16.71
CA PHE A 188 5.07 10.21 -17.22
C PHE A 188 6.18 9.52 -16.42
N LEU A 189 7.27 10.25 -16.11
CA LEU A 189 8.38 9.70 -15.35
C LEU A 189 7.97 9.39 -13.91
N ILE A 190 7.12 10.20 -13.30
CA ILE A 190 6.58 9.97 -11.95
C ILE A 190 5.72 8.71 -11.93
N LEU A 191 4.83 8.53 -12.92
CA LEU A 191 4.01 7.33 -13.03
C LEU A 191 4.88 6.10 -13.29
N LEU A 192 5.89 6.21 -14.15
CA LEU A 192 6.86 5.14 -14.39
C LEU A 192 7.58 4.76 -13.08
N CYS A 193 8.01 5.75 -12.29
CA CYS A 193 8.64 5.52 -11.00
C CYS A 193 7.73 4.74 -10.04
N ARG A 194 6.45 5.13 -9.98
CA ARG A 194 5.43 4.50 -9.14
C ARG A 194 5.08 3.09 -9.59
N PHE A 195 4.82 2.85 -10.88
CA PHE A 195 4.35 1.54 -11.36
C PHE A 195 5.47 0.51 -11.43
N THR A 196 6.70 0.93 -11.69
CA THR A 196 7.84 0.01 -11.76
C THR A 196 8.43 -0.31 -10.40
N CYS A 197 8.16 0.49 -9.36
CA CYS A 197 8.64 0.22 -8.01
C CYS A 197 8.10 -1.15 -7.54
N TRP A 198 9.01 -2.03 -7.12
CA TRP A 198 8.66 -3.39 -6.72
C TRP A 198 7.60 -3.40 -5.62
N TYR A 199 7.72 -2.48 -4.66
CA TYR A 199 6.89 -2.42 -3.47
C TYR A 199 5.46 -2.03 -3.80
N THR A 200 5.23 -0.99 -4.60
CA THR A 200 3.87 -0.57 -5.00
C THR A 200 3.21 -1.59 -5.92
N MET A 201 3.96 -2.26 -6.80
CA MET A 201 3.42 -3.35 -7.60
C MET A 201 2.95 -4.50 -6.69
N TYR A 202 3.77 -4.85 -5.70
CA TYR A 202 3.55 -5.97 -4.79
C TYR A 202 2.52 -5.71 -3.69
N SER A 203 2.51 -4.50 -3.12
CA SER A 203 1.70 -4.17 -1.94
C SER A 203 0.32 -3.66 -2.29
N SER A 204 0.16 -2.85 -3.35
CA SER A 204 -1.12 -2.20 -3.66
C SER A 204 -2.36 -3.11 -3.75
N PRO A 205 -2.30 -4.34 -4.34
CA PRO A 205 -3.47 -5.23 -4.40
C PRO A 205 -3.75 -5.94 -3.06
N ARG A 206 -2.83 -5.89 -2.09
CA ARG A 206 -2.94 -6.56 -0.79
C ARG A 206 -3.76 -5.74 0.20
N LEU A 207 -4.53 -6.44 1.04
CA LEU A 207 -5.40 -5.85 2.08
C LEU A 207 -4.61 -5.39 3.30
N ILE A 208 -3.72 -4.42 3.07
CA ILE A 208 -2.91 -3.77 4.11
C ILE A 208 -3.45 -2.37 4.31
N ILE A 209 -3.79 -2.03 5.54
CA ILE A 209 -4.43 -0.75 5.86
C ILE A 209 -3.59 0.48 5.46
N ASN A 210 -2.26 0.34 5.39
CA ASN A 210 -1.34 1.36 4.87
C ASN A 210 -1.63 1.76 3.41
N ASN A 211 -2.07 0.82 2.58
CA ASN A 211 -2.41 1.11 1.19
C ASN A 211 -3.68 1.97 1.14
N LEU A 212 -4.68 1.68 2.00
CA LEU A 212 -5.89 2.48 2.09
C LEU A 212 -5.61 3.89 2.62
N GLU A 213 -4.74 4.01 3.62
CA GLU A 213 -4.20 5.30 4.09
C GLU A 213 -3.55 6.10 2.95
N GLU A 214 -2.69 5.47 2.15
CA GLU A 214 -2.07 6.13 0.99
C GLU A 214 -3.11 6.55 -0.06
N ILE A 215 -4.08 5.70 -0.40
CA ILE A 215 -5.14 5.99 -1.37
C ILE A 215 -5.94 7.23 -0.92
N LEU A 216 -6.37 7.27 0.34
CA LEU A 216 -7.14 8.39 0.89
C LEU A 216 -6.30 9.66 0.97
N PHE A 217 -5.02 9.54 1.34
CA PHE A 217 -4.07 10.64 1.31
C PHE A 217 -3.95 11.23 -0.11
N ILE A 218 -3.75 10.42 -1.15
CA ILE A 218 -3.69 10.89 -2.54
C ILE A 218 -5.03 11.52 -2.99
N CYS A 219 -6.16 10.87 -2.68
CA CYS A 219 -7.49 11.39 -3.01
C CYS A 219 -7.72 12.79 -2.43
N SER A 220 -7.29 13.01 -1.18
CA SER A 220 -7.35 14.34 -0.57
C SER A 220 -6.48 15.36 -1.33
N LEU A 221 -5.25 15.02 -1.71
CA LEU A 221 -4.35 15.91 -2.44
C LEU A 221 -4.90 16.25 -3.83
N ALA A 222 -5.50 15.27 -4.51
CA ALA A 222 -6.12 15.43 -5.82
C ALA A 222 -7.30 16.43 -5.78
N VAL A 223 -8.07 16.44 -4.70
CA VAL A 223 -9.15 17.43 -4.46
C VAL A 223 -8.55 18.80 -4.10
N ALA A 224 -7.53 18.82 -3.23
CA ALA A 224 -6.91 20.04 -2.74
C ALA A 224 -6.17 20.85 -3.82
N LYS A 225 -5.75 20.20 -4.92
CA LYS A 225 -5.01 20.83 -6.02
C LYS A 225 -5.64 22.14 -6.54
N ASN A 226 -6.97 22.17 -6.67
CA ASN A 226 -7.70 23.30 -7.23
C ASN A 226 -8.14 24.32 -6.18
N TYR A 227 -7.59 24.25 -4.96
CA TYR A 227 -7.91 25.22 -3.90
C TYR A 227 -7.29 26.57 -4.27
N ARG A 228 -8.12 27.43 -4.87
CA ARG A 228 -7.84 28.84 -5.18
C ARG A 228 -8.89 29.81 -4.63
N SER A 229 -10.12 29.35 -4.37
CA SER A 229 -11.19 30.21 -3.83
C SER A 229 -12.00 29.48 -2.75
N SER A 230 -12.73 28.42 -3.09
CA SER A 230 -13.58 27.69 -2.12
C SER A 230 -12.97 26.37 -1.65
N SER A 231 -13.11 26.09 -0.35
CA SER A 231 -12.84 24.78 0.23
C SER A 231 -13.88 23.76 -0.24
N ASN A 232 -13.43 22.53 -0.50
CA ASN A 232 -14.28 21.41 -0.89
C ASN A 232 -14.46 20.45 0.29
N ILE A 233 -15.72 20.20 0.68
CA ILE A 233 -16.09 19.25 1.74
C ILE A 233 -15.45 17.86 1.51
N THR A 234 -15.30 17.45 0.25
CA THR A 234 -14.73 16.14 -0.14
C THR A 234 -13.29 15.95 0.34
N PHE A 235 -12.49 17.02 0.39
CA PHE A 235 -11.14 16.95 0.96
C PHE A 235 -11.19 16.62 2.44
N HIS A 236 -12.04 17.32 3.19
CA HIS A 236 -12.20 17.11 4.63
C HIS A 236 -12.74 15.70 4.92
N LEU A 237 -13.63 15.18 4.08
CA LEU A 237 -14.09 13.78 4.15
C LEU A 237 -12.92 12.80 3.98
N PHE A 238 -12.08 12.96 2.96
CA PHE A 238 -10.92 12.07 2.77
C PHE A 238 -9.90 12.16 3.91
N VAL A 239 -9.61 13.38 4.40
CA VAL A 239 -8.69 13.58 5.53
C VAL A 239 -9.23 12.91 6.80
N SER A 240 -10.50 13.15 7.14
CA SER A 240 -11.13 12.57 8.32
C SER A 240 -11.25 11.05 8.23
N LEU A 241 -11.63 10.51 7.06
CA LEU A 241 -11.70 9.06 6.84
C LEU A 241 -10.31 8.41 6.96
N SER A 242 -9.28 9.03 6.40
CA SER A 242 -7.91 8.53 6.50
C SER A 242 -7.42 8.54 7.96
N PHE A 243 -7.76 9.58 8.74
CA PHE A 243 -7.42 9.64 10.16
C PHE A 243 -8.06 8.52 10.98
N ILE A 244 -9.35 8.21 10.72
CA ILE A 244 -10.06 7.12 11.40
C ILE A 244 -9.43 5.77 11.09
N ILE A 245 -9.15 5.53 9.80
CA ILE A 245 -8.50 4.30 9.35
C ILE A 245 -7.10 4.18 9.93
N ARG A 246 -6.35 5.29 9.96
CA ARG A 246 -5.02 5.32 10.54
C ARG A 246 -4.66 6.73 11.05
N PRO A 247 -4.55 6.92 12.38
CA PRO A 247 -4.22 8.23 12.96
C PRO A 247 -2.87 8.79 12.51
N THR A 248 -1.95 7.93 12.05
CA THR A 248 -0.66 8.33 11.46
C THR A 248 -0.81 9.27 10.27
N THR A 249 -1.96 9.26 9.59
CA THR A 249 -2.26 10.18 8.49
C THR A 249 -2.11 11.64 8.92
N ALA A 250 -2.38 11.96 10.18
CA ALA A 250 -2.29 13.33 10.70
C ALA A 250 -0.91 13.95 10.47
N ILE A 251 0.16 13.15 10.47
CA ILE A 251 1.55 13.61 10.48
C ILE A 251 1.87 14.51 9.26
N PRO A 252 1.74 14.06 8.00
CA PRO A 252 1.96 14.96 6.86
C PRO A 252 0.95 16.13 6.81
N PHE A 253 -0.27 15.94 7.33
CA PHE A 253 -1.28 17.02 7.37
C PHE A 253 -0.96 18.12 8.37
N VAL A 254 -0.11 17.89 9.39
CA VAL A 254 0.38 18.97 10.26
C VAL A 254 1.02 20.09 9.44
N ILE A 255 1.66 19.77 8.31
CA ILE A 255 2.27 20.76 7.41
C ILE A 255 1.30 21.17 6.30
N ILE A 256 0.63 20.21 5.66
CA ILE A 256 -0.19 20.46 4.47
C ILE A 256 -1.45 21.26 4.82
N TYR A 257 -2.09 20.94 5.95
CA TYR A 257 -3.41 21.48 6.31
C TYR A 257 -3.36 22.98 6.65
N PRO A 258 -2.40 23.48 7.47
CA PRO A 258 -2.26 24.92 7.70
C PRO A 258 -1.91 25.69 6.42
N TYR A 259 -1.08 25.12 5.54
CA TYR A 259 -0.76 25.73 4.25
C TYR A 259 -2.01 25.90 3.37
N LEU A 260 -2.88 24.88 3.32
CA LEU A 260 -4.15 24.96 2.59
C LEU A 260 -5.11 25.97 3.22
N LEU A 261 -5.23 26.00 4.56
CA LEU A 261 -6.02 26.99 5.28
C LEU A 261 -5.58 28.43 4.97
N TYR A 262 -4.26 28.66 4.91
CA TYR A 262 -3.69 29.96 4.54
C TYR A 262 -4.09 30.38 3.12
N LYS A 263 -4.09 29.44 2.18
CA LYS A 263 -4.38 29.67 0.75
C LYS A 263 -5.87 29.86 0.45
N THR A 264 -6.77 29.30 1.25
CA THR A 264 -8.22 29.42 1.04
C THR A 264 -8.73 30.83 1.36
N SER A 265 -9.67 31.34 0.55
CA SER A 265 -10.23 32.69 0.78
C SER A 265 -11.19 32.72 1.96
N ASN A 266 -12.05 31.71 2.12
CA ASN A 266 -12.99 31.60 3.23
C ASN A 266 -12.53 30.59 4.29
N ARG A 267 -11.75 31.08 5.26
CA ARG A 267 -11.16 30.28 6.35
C ARG A 267 -12.22 29.70 7.30
N LEU A 268 -13.28 30.46 7.59
CA LEU A 268 -14.37 30.00 8.46
C LEU A 268 -15.10 28.81 7.84
N LYS A 269 -15.42 28.87 6.54
CA LYS A 269 -16.02 27.75 5.82
C LYS A 269 -15.12 26.51 5.84
N PHE A 270 -13.81 26.69 5.60
CA PHE A 270 -12.85 25.59 5.64
C PHE A 270 -12.80 24.92 7.02
N LEU A 271 -12.73 25.70 8.10
CA LEU A 271 -12.72 25.18 9.47
C LEU A 271 -14.06 24.52 9.86
N PHE A 272 -15.18 25.11 9.45
CA PHE A 272 -16.50 24.54 9.70
C PHE A 272 -16.68 23.19 8.98
N GLN A 273 -16.29 23.11 7.70
CA GLN A 273 -16.30 21.87 6.94
C GLN A 273 -15.39 20.81 7.55
N ALA A 274 -14.18 21.20 7.99
CA ALA A 274 -13.27 20.32 8.71
C ALA A 274 -13.91 19.73 9.97
N PHE A 275 -14.48 20.60 10.81
CA PHE A 275 -15.11 20.23 12.07
C PHE A 275 -16.28 19.27 11.84
N ILE A 276 -17.20 19.60 10.93
CA ILE A 276 -18.36 18.76 10.62
C ILE A 276 -17.93 17.38 10.10
N CYS A 277 -17.02 17.32 9.13
CA CYS A 277 -16.54 16.03 8.59
C CYS A 277 -15.84 15.19 9.66
N PHE A 278 -15.00 15.81 10.49
CA PHE A 278 -14.29 15.12 11.56
C PHE A 278 -15.26 14.57 12.61
N ILE A 279 -16.17 15.39 13.14
CA ILE A 279 -17.12 14.98 14.17
C ILE A 279 -18.06 13.89 13.66
N LEU A 280 -18.68 14.09 12.49
CA LEU A 280 -19.64 13.10 11.96
C LEU A 280 -18.99 11.73 11.72
N LEU A 281 -17.80 11.70 11.10
CA LEU A 281 -17.14 10.42 10.82
C LEU A 281 -16.60 9.76 12.09
N ASN A 282 -16.12 10.51 13.08
CA ASN A 282 -15.71 9.92 14.35
C ASN A 282 -16.91 9.38 15.14
N ILE A 283 -18.07 10.05 15.13
CA ILE A 283 -19.31 9.53 15.73
C ILE A 283 -19.69 8.20 15.06
N LEU A 284 -19.71 8.14 13.72
CA LEU A 284 -20.01 6.91 13.00
C LEU A 284 -19.01 5.79 13.35
N ASN A 285 -17.72 6.12 13.46
CA ASN A 285 -16.71 5.13 13.82
C ASN A 285 -16.86 4.65 15.28
N ILE A 286 -17.14 5.56 16.22
CA ILE A 286 -17.42 5.21 17.62
C ILE A 286 -18.63 4.30 17.71
N LEU A 287 -19.73 4.61 17.00
CA LEU A 287 -20.93 3.77 16.99
C LEU A 287 -20.64 2.38 16.44
N LEU A 288 -19.92 2.29 15.31
CA LEU A 288 -19.55 1.02 14.71
C LEU A 288 -18.65 0.20 15.65
N ASP A 289 -17.55 0.77 16.10
CA ASP A 289 -16.58 0.08 16.95
C ASP A 289 -17.23 -0.30 18.29
N SER A 290 -18.03 0.58 18.89
CA SER A 290 -18.70 0.29 20.17
C SER A 290 -19.71 -0.83 20.05
N TYR A 291 -20.43 -0.91 18.91
CA TYR A 291 -21.31 -2.04 18.62
C TYR A 291 -20.51 -3.34 18.47
N MET A 292 -19.41 -3.33 17.71
CA MET A 292 -18.60 -4.53 17.46
C MET A 292 -17.85 -5.03 18.70
N TYR A 293 -17.41 -4.11 19.57
CA TYR A 293 -16.71 -4.44 20.81
C TYR A 293 -17.63 -4.61 22.03
N ASN A 294 -18.95 -4.45 21.86
CA ASN A 294 -19.97 -4.54 22.91
C ASN A 294 -19.77 -3.57 24.11
N HIS A 295 -19.07 -2.46 23.92
CA HIS A 295 -18.92 -1.39 24.93
C HIS A 295 -18.52 -0.07 24.25
N TRP A 296 -18.80 1.07 24.89
CA TRP A 296 -18.42 2.38 24.35
C TRP A 296 -16.90 2.53 24.27
N THR A 297 -16.38 2.70 23.05
CA THR A 297 -14.94 2.79 22.81
C THR A 297 -14.60 3.82 21.74
N PHE A 298 -13.47 4.50 21.95
CA PHE A 298 -12.88 5.37 20.95
C PHE A 298 -11.48 4.88 20.61
N VAL A 299 -11.42 4.00 19.61
CA VAL A 299 -10.23 3.25 19.19
C VAL A 299 -8.97 4.11 18.99
N PRO A 300 -9.01 5.30 18.34
CA PRO A 300 -7.83 6.14 18.19
C PRO A 300 -7.17 6.54 19.53
N LEU A 301 -7.95 6.77 20.59
CA LEU A 301 -7.39 7.06 21.92
C LEU A 301 -6.79 5.81 22.55
N ASN A 302 -7.43 4.65 22.44
CA ASN A 302 -6.88 3.40 22.95
C ASN A 302 -5.56 3.05 22.26
N PHE A 303 -5.49 3.25 20.94
CA PHE A 303 -4.26 3.08 20.17
C PHE A 303 -3.14 4.00 20.67
N LEU A 304 -3.44 5.28 20.94
CA LEU A 304 -2.45 6.22 21.48
C LEU A 304 -2.00 5.81 22.89
N TYR A 305 -2.94 5.46 23.76
CA TYR A 305 -2.65 5.03 25.12
C TYR A 305 -1.74 3.79 25.12
N ILE A 306 -2.12 2.74 24.41
CA ILE A 306 -1.41 1.45 24.43
C ILE A 306 -0.02 1.52 23.77
N ASN A 307 0.13 2.28 22.68
CA ASN A 307 1.41 2.35 21.97
C ASN A 307 2.42 3.30 22.60
N PHE A 308 1.97 4.38 23.25
CA PHE A 308 2.85 5.47 23.72
C PHE A 308 2.86 5.69 25.23
N PHE A 309 1.74 5.47 25.93
CA PHE A 309 1.60 5.81 27.35
C PHE A 309 1.59 4.60 28.28
N HIS A 310 1.23 3.42 27.78
CA HIS A 310 1.17 2.21 28.58
C HIS A 310 2.57 1.85 29.12
N PRO A 311 2.71 1.47 30.41
CA PRO A 311 4.00 1.20 31.05
C PRO A 311 4.82 0.14 30.30
N ASN A 312 4.13 -0.89 29.81
CA ASN A 312 4.68 -1.90 28.92
C ASN A 312 4.35 -1.54 27.48
N SER A 313 4.98 -0.49 26.94
CA SER A 313 4.72 -0.04 25.56
C SER A 313 4.87 -1.23 24.60
N ILE A 314 3.75 -1.71 24.04
CA ILE A 314 3.69 -2.97 23.28
C ILE A 314 4.51 -2.88 21.99
N SER A 315 4.76 -1.67 21.50
CA SER A 315 5.67 -1.43 20.38
C SER A 315 7.06 -2.03 20.61
N SER A 316 7.55 -2.11 21.84
CA SER A 316 8.86 -2.74 22.12
C SER A 316 8.86 -4.26 22.03
N HIS A 317 7.70 -4.91 22.22
CA HIS A 317 7.56 -6.38 22.15
C HIS A 317 7.80 -6.90 20.72
N TYR A 318 7.43 -6.11 19.70
CA TYR A 318 7.63 -6.46 18.29
C TYR A 318 9.01 -6.07 17.73
N GLY A 319 9.95 -5.72 18.61
CA GLY A 319 11.33 -5.41 18.28
C GLY A 319 11.68 -3.92 18.37
N ILE A 320 12.96 -3.65 18.63
CA ILE A 320 13.50 -2.30 18.78
C ILE A 320 14.51 -2.03 17.67
N ASN A 321 14.30 -0.95 16.92
CA ASN A 321 15.16 -0.55 15.82
C ASN A 321 15.86 0.79 16.11
N ASN A 322 17.07 0.95 15.58
CA ASN A 322 17.84 2.21 15.62
C ASN A 322 17.00 3.41 15.13
N ILE A 323 17.25 4.58 15.72
CA ILE A 323 16.75 5.89 15.28
C ILE A 323 16.93 6.07 13.75
N LEU A 324 18.11 5.77 13.19
CA LEU A 324 18.38 5.99 11.77
C LEU A 324 17.79 4.93 10.82
N TRP A 325 17.00 3.98 11.33
CA TRP A 325 16.55 2.80 10.57
C TRP A 325 15.77 3.14 9.30
N TYR A 326 14.96 4.20 9.27
CA TYR A 326 14.25 4.59 8.04
C TYR A 326 15.20 5.07 6.95
N LEU A 327 16.35 5.66 7.31
CA LEU A 327 17.37 6.07 6.35
C LEU A 327 18.27 4.90 5.93
N THR A 328 18.62 4.00 6.85
CA THR A 328 19.56 2.90 6.59
C THR A 328 18.90 1.63 6.05
N ASN A 329 17.64 1.36 6.39
CA ASN A 329 16.91 0.16 5.99
C ASN A 329 15.58 0.49 5.29
N GLY A 330 14.77 1.40 5.83
CA GLY A 330 13.42 1.69 5.33
C GLY A 330 13.38 2.17 3.87
N LEU A 331 13.99 3.33 3.59
CA LEU A 331 14.09 3.89 2.24
C LEU A 331 14.94 3.01 1.30
N PRO A 332 16.11 2.48 1.72
CA PRO A 332 16.87 1.54 0.91
C PRO A 332 16.10 0.29 0.49
N MET A 333 15.24 -0.26 1.35
CA MET A 333 14.42 -1.44 1.03
C MET A 333 13.41 -1.14 -0.10
N ILE A 334 12.82 0.06 -0.11
CA ILE A 334 11.81 0.40 -1.13
C ILE A 334 12.47 0.83 -2.44
N PHE A 335 13.53 1.64 -2.39
CA PHE A 335 14.09 2.28 -3.58
C PHE A 335 15.37 1.62 -4.12
N PHE A 336 16.08 0.83 -3.31
CA PHE A 336 17.36 0.20 -3.67
C PHE A 336 18.31 1.20 -4.38
N TYR A 337 18.84 0.83 -5.55
CA TYR A 337 19.72 1.65 -6.37
C TYR A 337 19.06 2.90 -6.98
N ARG A 338 17.74 3.08 -6.85
CA ARG A 338 17.04 4.32 -7.27
C ARG A 338 17.01 5.37 -6.15
N LEU A 339 17.39 5.02 -4.92
CA LEU A 339 17.42 5.94 -3.78
C LEU A 339 18.23 7.24 -4.01
N PRO A 340 19.41 7.21 -4.67
CA PRO A 340 20.17 8.44 -4.94
C PRO A 340 19.38 9.52 -5.68
N PHE A 341 18.44 9.13 -6.56
CA PHE A 341 17.60 10.09 -7.29
C PHE A 341 16.66 10.86 -6.36
N ILE A 342 16.19 10.26 -5.27
CA ILE A 342 15.37 10.95 -4.27
C ILE A 342 16.19 12.05 -3.60
N PHE A 343 17.43 11.76 -3.20
CA PHE A 343 18.30 12.77 -2.58
C PHE A 343 18.59 13.94 -3.52
N ILE A 344 18.89 13.67 -4.79
CA ILE A 344 19.11 14.71 -5.81
C ILE A 344 17.84 15.54 -6.04
N GLY A 345 16.69 14.87 -6.16
CA GLY A 345 15.39 15.55 -6.29
C GLY A 345 15.02 16.39 -5.08
N SER A 346 15.44 15.96 -3.89
CA SER A 346 15.18 16.66 -2.62
C SER A 346 15.84 18.05 -2.58
N ILE A 347 16.97 18.22 -3.28
CA ILE A 347 17.66 19.51 -3.44
C ILE A 347 16.81 20.47 -4.29
N SER A 348 16.12 19.93 -5.30
CA SER A 348 15.34 20.72 -6.26
C SER A 348 13.99 21.18 -5.72
N ASN A 349 13.36 20.41 -4.82
CA ASN A 349 12.01 20.71 -4.34
C ASN A 349 11.89 20.72 -2.82
N LYS A 350 12.45 21.77 -2.19
CA LYS A 350 12.54 21.93 -0.73
C LYS A 350 11.21 21.76 0.01
N ARG A 351 10.09 22.20 -0.57
CA ARG A 351 8.76 22.13 0.07
C ARG A 351 8.30 20.69 0.29
N LEU A 352 8.46 19.84 -0.72
CA LEU A 352 8.12 18.42 -0.62
C LEU A 352 9.08 17.67 0.30
N THR A 353 10.37 18.04 0.25
CA THR A 353 11.41 17.50 1.13
C THR A 353 11.09 17.75 2.61
N ILE A 354 10.61 18.94 2.97
CA ILE A 354 10.24 19.27 4.36
C ILE A 354 9.13 18.35 4.87
N ILE A 355 8.11 18.06 4.05
CA ILE A 355 7.02 17.15 4.42
C ILE A 355 7.58 15.75 4.70
N ILE A 356 8.42 15.22 3.81
CA ILE A 356 9.03 13.90 3.96
C ILE A 356 9.92 13.83 5.19
N LEU A 357 10.80 14.81 5.39
CA LEU A 357 11.72 14.83 6.54
C LEU A 357 10.96 14.93 7.86
N PHE A 358 9.92 15.76 7.93
CA PHE A 358 9.06 15.84 9.11
C PHE A 358 8.36 14.51 9.38
N THR A 359 7.78 13.87 8.37
CA THR A 359 7.12 12.57 8.55
C THR A 359 8.10 11.49 9.01
N ILE A 360 9.28 11.39 8.40
CA ILE A 360 10.32 10.42 8.80
C ILE A 360 10.81 10.71 10.23
N PHE A 361 10.96 11.98 10.59
CA PHE A 361 11.34 12.37 11.95
C PHE A 361 10.32 11.87 12.98
N ILE A 362 9.03 12.08 12.76
CA ILE A 362 7.99 11.60 13.68
C ILE A 362 7.95 10.06 13.72
N TYR A 363 8.05 9.37 12.58
CA TYR A 363 8.09 7.90 12.56
C TYR A 363 9.31 7.34 13.31
N THR A 364 10.43 8.06 13.31
CA THR A 364 11.67 7.67 13.98
C THR A 364 11.53 7.61 15.51
N LEU A 365 10.60 8.37 16.08
CA LEU A 365 10.31 8.38 17.53
C LEU A 365 9.71 7.04 18.01
N ASN A 366 9.11 6.25 17.11
CA ASN A 366 8.60 4.93 17.46
C ASN A 366 9.75 3.90 17.56
N LYS A 367 9.75 3.08 18.62
CA LYS A 367 10.74 2.01 18.82
C LYS A 367 10.62 0.95 17.73
N HIS A 368 9.39 0.52 17.44
CA HIS A 368 9.08 -0.39 16.34
C HIS A 368 9.08 0.36 15.01
N LYS A 369 9.70 -0.25 13.99
CA LYS A 369 9.85 0.38 12.69
C LYS A 369 9.63 -0.63 11.58
N GLU A 370 8.86 -0.23 10.58
CA GLU A 370 8.56 -1.05 9.41
C GLU A 370 8.55 -0.17 8.17
N PHE A 371 9.08 -0.68 7.05
CA PHE A 371 9.18 0.12 5.83
C PHE A 371 7.80 0.45 5.24
N ARG A 372 6.77 -0.38 5.49
CA ARG A 372 5.39 -0.09 5.08
C ARG A 372 4.78 1.14 5.75
N PHE A 373 5.37 1.64 6.84
CA PHE A 373 4.91 2.91 7.42
C PHE A 373 5.23 4.09 6.49
N LEU A 374 6.19 3.93 5.57
CA LEU A 374 6.50 4.93 4.55
C LEU A 374 5.47 4.97 3.40
N THR A 375 4.55 4.01 3.31
CA THR A 375 3.61 3.89 2.18
C THR A 375 2.83 5.17 1.91
N GLN A 376 2.38 5.86 2.97
CA GLN A 376 1.65 7.11 2.85
C GLN A 376 2.42 8.21 2.09
N ILE A 377 3.75 8.29 2.27
CA ILE A 377 4.59 9.34 1.67
C ILE A 377 5.24 8.95 0.34
N LEU A 378 5.06 7.69 -0.11
CA LEU A 378 5.57 7.24 -1.41
C LEU A 378 5.14 8.11 -2.59
N PRO A 379 3.89 8.61 -2.68
CA PRO A 379 3.50 9.50 -3.77
C PRO A 379 4.34 10.78 -3.86
N ILE A 380 4.84 11.29 -2.74
CA ILE A 380 5.72 12.46 -2.72
C ILE A 380 7.16 12.06 -3.06
N LEU A 381 7.62 10.91 -2.55
CA LEU A 381 8.95 10.37 -2.85
C LEU A 381 9.13 10.09 -4.35
N PHE A 382 8.12 9.55 -5.05
CA PHE A 382 8.18 9.34 -6.50
C PHE A 382 8.28 10.65 -7.30
N ILE A 383 7.74 11.76 -6.78
CA ILE A 383 7.91 13.09 -7.40
C ILE A 383 9.37 13.53 -7.28
N LEU A 384 9.95 13.42 -6.08
CA LEU A 384 11.36 13.75 -5.86
C LEU A 384 12.27 12.86 -6.70
N GLU A 385 12.02 11.57 -6.71
CA GLU A 385 12.75 10.61 -7.53
C GLU A 385 12.78 11.00 -9.01
N ALA A 386 11.62 11.30 -9.60
CA ALA A 386 11.52 11.71 -11.00
C ALA A 386 12.28 13.02 -11.27
N HIS A 387 12.25 13.98 -10.34
CA HIS A 387 13.04 15.22 -10.44
C HIS A 387 14.54 14.94 -10.42
N GLY A 388 15.01 14.03 -9.55
CA GLY A 388 16.43 13.65 -9.52
C GLY A 388 16.87 12.93 -10.79
N MET A 389 16.04 12.03 -11.32
CA MET A 389 16.29 11.36 -12.60
C MET A 389 16.36 12.36 -13.76
N ASP A 390 15.41 13.30 -13.86
CA ASP A 390 15.38 14.35 -14.88
C ASP A 390 16.62 15.26 -14.80
N TRP A 391 17.01 15.65 -13.58
CA TRP A 391 18.23 16.43 -13.36
C TRP A 391 19.48 15.69 -13.86
N CYS A 392 19.63 14.41 -13.50
CA CYS A 392 20.77 13.59 -13.93
C CYS A 392 20.80 13.44 -15.46
N LEU A 393 19.65 13.19 -16.09
CA LEU A 393 19.53 13.07 -17.55
C LEU A 393 19.98 14.35 -18.26
N LYS A 394 19.64 15.53 -17.73
CA LYS A 394 20.02 16.82 -18.30
C LYS A 394 21.48 17.18 -18.07
N LYS A 395 22.01 16.89 -16.88
CA LYS A 395 23.36 17.34 -16.48
C LYS A 395 24.47 16.40 -16.91
N LEU A 396 24.28 15.08 -16.82
CA LEU A 396 25.35 14.13 -17.09
C LEU A 396 25.65 13.97 -18.59
N LYS A 397 24.75 14.42 -19.49
CA LYS A 397 24.88 14.38 -20.97
C LYS A 397 25.34 13.02 -21.55
N TRP A 398 25.26 11.95 -20.76
CA TRP A 398 25.78 10.65 -21.11
C TRP A 398 24.67 9.82 -21.73
N ASN A 399 24.75 9.56 -23.04
CA ASN A 399 23.70 8.80 -23.74
C ASN A 399 23.49 7.40 -23.15
N LYS A 400 24.52 6.79 -22.54
CA LYS A 400 24.43 5.52 -21.81
C LYS A 400 23.66 5.63 -20.48
N PHE A 401 23.53 6.81 -19.89
CA PHE A 401 22.77 7.02 -18.65
C PHE A 401 21.28 6.76 -18.81
N ARG A 402 20.73 6.97 -20.01
CA ARG A 402 19.34 6.58 -20.34
C ARG A 402 19.13 5.07 -20.19
N TRP A 403 20.12 4.27 -20.59
CA TRP A 403 20.08 2.82 -20.41
C TRP A 403 20.17 2.44 -18.93
N ILE A 404 20.96 3.14 -18.12
CA ILE A 404 21.02 2.91 -16.67
C ILE A 404 19.64 3.14 -16.04
N ILE A 405 18.97 4.26 -16.35
CA ILE A 405 17.62 4.54 -15.86
C ILE A 405 16.63 3.48 -16.34
N PHE A 406 16.67 3.11 -17.62
CA PHE A 406 15.80 2.06 -18.16
C PHE A 406 15.99 0.72 -17.45
N LEU A 407 17.24 0.26 -17.31
CA LEU A 407 17.57 -0.98 -16.58
C LEU A 407 17.17 -0.91 -15.11
N SER A 408 17.23 0.28 -14.50
CA SER A 408 16.79 0.49 -13.12
C SER A 408 15.28 0.23 -12.94
N PHE A 409 14.45 0.53 -13.94
CA PHE A 409 13.04 0.21 -13.92
C PHE A 409 12.78 -1.28 -14.12
N ILE A 410 13.49 -1.91 -15.06
CA ILE A 410 13.40 -3.35 -15.30
C ILE A 410 13.80 -4.14 -14.06
N GLY A 411 14.90 -3.76 -13.39
CA GLY A 411 15.35 -4.47 -12.20
C GLY A 411 14.33 -4.41 -11.05
N HIS A 412 13.64 -3.28 -10.84
CA HIS A 412 12.57 -3.22 -9.84
C HIS A 412 11.37 -4.09 -10.21
N LEU A 413 11.00 -4.16 -11.50
CA LEU A 413 9.95 -5.07 -11.95
C LEU A 413 10.34 -6.54 -11.70
N CYS A 414 11.57 -6.94 -12.02
CA CYS A 414 12.08 -8.28 -11.75
C CYS A 414 12.02 -8.63 -10.25
N ILE A 415 12.43 -7.70 -9.38
CA ILE A 415 12.34 -7.87 -7.92
C ILE A 415 10.88 -8.03 -7.50
N GLY A 416 9.98 -7.20 -8.02
CA GLY A 416 8.56 -7.29 -7.69
C GLY A 416 7.91 -8.58 -8.17
N PHE A 417 8.28 -9.10 -9.36
CA PHE A 417 7.87 -10.43 -9.81
C PHE A 417 8.38 -11.54 -8.90
N TYR A 418 9.65 -11.48 -8.48
CA TYR A 418 10.20 -12.45 -7.53
C TYR A 418 9.39 -12.48 -6.22
N PHE A 419 9.13 -11.31 -5.63
CA PHE A 419 8.31 -11.24 -4.41
C PHE A 419 6.87 -11.68 -4.63
N SER A 420 6.31 -11.46 -5.82
CA SER A 420 4.92 -11.80 -6.14
C SER A 420 4.70 -13.31 -6.37
N PHE A 421 5.71 -14.03 -6.88
CA PHE A 421 5.58 -15.44 -7.27
C PHE A 421 6.36 -16.42 -6.39
N ILE A 422 7.50 -16.03 -5.84
CA ILE A 422 8.50 -16.97 -5.31
C ILE A 422 8.71 -16.79 -3.81
N ASP A 423 8.98 -15.57 -3.35
CA ASP A 423 9.28 -15.34 -1.93
C ASP A 423 8.07 -15.71 -1.07
N ARG A 424 8.27 -16.56 -0.06
CA ARG A 424 7.24 -16.94 0.91
C ARG A 424 5.96 -17.50 0.28
N GLN A 425 6.10 -18.23 -0.82
CA GLN A 425 4.98 -18.92 -1.45
C GLN A 425 4.46 -20.08 -0.59
N GLY A 426 5.34 -20.77 0.13
CA GLY A 426 5.00 -21.95 0.94
C GLY A 426 3.95 -21.67 2.01
N GLN A 427 4.00 -20.48 2.61
CA GLN A 427 3.02 -20.03 3.61
C GLN A 427 1.58 -19.94 3.07
N ILE A 428 1.41 -19.76 1.76
CA ILE A 428 0.10 -19.83 1.08
C ILE A 428 -0.16 -21.24 0.54
N SER A 429 0.84 -21.86 -0.07
CA SER A 429 0.72 -23.20 -0.66
C SER A 429 0.32 -24.27 0.37
N ILE A 430 0.80 -24.17 1.61
CA ILE A 430 0.38 -25.08 2.69
C ILE A 430 -1.14 -25.03 2.91
N MET A 431 -1.74 -23.85 2.94
CA MET A 431 -3.18 -23.71 3.14
C MET A 431 -3.97 -24.35 1.99
N HIS A 432 -3.47 -24.21 0.75
CA HIS A 432 -4.06 -24.87 -0.41
C HIS A 432 -3.89 -26.40 -0.37
N TYR A 433 -2.73 -26.88 0.07
CA TYR A 433 -2.45 -28.31 0.24
C TYR A 433 -3.42 -28.92 1.25
N LEU A 434 -3.54 -28.33 2.44
CA LEU A 434 -4.45 -28.82 3.50
C LEU A 434 -5.89 -28.89 2.98
N ARG A 435 -6.37 -27.84 2.30
CA ARG A 435 -7.72 -27.80 1.73
C ARG A 435 -7.97 -28.86 0.66
N ARG A 436 -7.05 -29.05 -0.28
CA ARG A 436 -7.24 -29.99 -1.40
C ARG A 436 -7.09 -31.44 -0.97
N ASN A 437 -6.06 -31.74 -0.17
CA ASN A 437 -5.61 -33.11 0.04
C ASN A 437 -6.16 -33.72 1.33
N LEU A 438 -6.38 -32.91 2.37
CA LEU A 438 -6.85 -33.41 3.66
C LEU A 438 -8.35 -33.19 3.83
N ILE A 439 -8.84 -32.01 3.49
CA ILE A 439 -10.22 -31.62 3.79
C ILE A 439 -11.21 -32.22 2.78
N ASN A 440 -10.97 -32.08 1.49
CA ASN A 440 -11.91 -32.56 0.47
C ASN A 440 -11.96 -34.09 0.32
N ASN A 441 -10.88 -34.79 0.68
CA ASN A 441 -10.77 -36.24 0.50
C ASN A 441 -11.29 -37.04 1.70
N ASN A 442 -11.37 -36.45 2.90
CA ASN A 442 -11.72 -37.14 4.13
C ASN A 442 -13.06 -36.67 4.71
N ASN A 443 -14.11 -36.63 3.89
CA ASN A 443 -15.46 -36.24 4.34
C ASN A 443 -16.05 -37.16 5.45
N ASN A 444 -15.42 -38.30 5.78
CA ASN A 444 -15.96 -39.36 6.64
C ASN A 444 -15.06 -39.81 7.81
N LYS A 445 -14.06 -39.03 8.26
CA LYS A 445 -13.23 -39.41 9.43
C LYS A 445 -13.13 -38.29 10.48
N GLU A 446 -12.85 -38.75 11.70
CA GLU A 446 -12.69 -38.08 13.01
C GLU A 446 -12.19 -36.63 12.98
N SER A 447 -12.48 -35.89 14.06
CA SER A 447 -12.07 -34.50 14.27
C SER A 447 -10.62 -34.23 13.86
N PHE A 448 -10.42 -33.49 12.75
CA PHE A 448 -9.10 -33.09 12.28
C PHE A 448 -8.57 -31.95 13.13
N SER A 449 -7.39 -32.14 13.73
CA SER A 449 -6.66 -31.08 14.40
C SER A 449 -5.26 -30.92 13.80
N ILE A 450 -4.90 -29.68 13.47
CA ILE A 450 -3.64 -29.34 12.80
C ILE A 450 -2.89 -28.35 13.68
N ASP A 451 -1.68 -28.70 14.09
CA ASP A 451 -0.81 -27.85 14.89
C ASP A 451 0.27 -27.20 14.01
N PHE A 452 0.19 -25.87 13.86
CA PHE A 452 1.20 -25.05 13.22
C PHE A 452 2.29 -24.67 14.23
N LEU A 453 3.36 -25.47 14.24
CA LEU A 453 4.56 -25.26 15.04
C LEU A 453 5.53 -24.35 14.25
N MET A 454 5.07 -23.13 14.00
CA MET A 454 5.77 -22.10 13.25
C MET A 454 5.80 -20.82 14.09
N PRO A 455 6.66 -19.83 13.78
CA PRO A 455 6.51 -18.49 14.35
C PRO A 455 5.06 -18.00 14.22
N CYS A 456 4.58 -17.27 15.21
CA CYS A 456 3.19 -16.82 15.23
C CYS A 456 2.81 -16.12 13.92
N HIS A 457 1.57 -16.32 13.49
CA HIS A 457 1.00 -15.69 12.30
C HIS A 457 1.74 -15.97 10.96
N SER A 458 2.55 -17.02 10.89
CA SER A 458 3.32 -17.39 9.68
C SER A 458 2.48 -17.76 8.46
N THR A 459 1.22 -18.17 8.65
CA THR A 459 0.31 -18.53 7.57
C THR A 459 -1.01 -17.76 7.72
N PRO A 460 -1.82 -17.68 6.66
CA PRO A 460 -3.25 -17.43 6.81
C PRO A 460 -3.90 -18.51 7.69
N TYR A 461 -5.15 -18.31 8.08
CA TYR A 461 -5.83 -19.12 9.08
C TYR A 461 -7.19 -19.63 8.57
N TYR A 462 -8.27 -19.46 9.33
CA TYR A 462 -9.60 -19.93 8.92
C TYR A 462 -10.10 -19.28 7.64
N ASN A 463 -9.72 -18.03 7.36
CA ASN A 463 -10.00 -17.37 6.09
C ASN A 463 -9.52 -18.15 4.84
N PHE A 464 -8.51 -19.03 4.95
CA PHE A 464 -7.99 -19.84 3.83
C PHE A 464 -8.40 -21.31 3.90
N ILE A 465 -9.05 -21.73 4.98
CA ILE A 465 -9.58 -23.09 5.18
C ILE A 465 -11.10 -23.12 5.01
N HIS A 466 -11.80 -22.14 5.58
CA HIS A 466 -13.25 -21.95 5.56
C HIS A 466 -14.03 -23.21 5.97
N ARG A 467 -13.62 -23.78 7.10
CA ARG A 467 -14.21 -24.97 7.74
C ARG A 467 -14.16 -24.77 9.25
N ASN A 468 -15.28 -24.96 9.93
CA ASN A 468 -15.42 -24.79 11.38
C ASN A 468 -15.28 -26.11 12.16
N ASP A 469 -15.35 -27.24 11.48
CA ASP A 469 -15.19 -28.60 12.02
C ASP A 469 -13.73 -29.01 12.23
N ILE A 470 -12.78 -28.22 11.72
CA ILE A 470 -11.34 -28.47 11.82
C ILE A 470 -10.76 -27.55 12.88
N GLN A 471 -10.06 -28.14 13.84
CA GLN A 471 -9.33 -27.38 14.84
C GLN A 471 -7.95 -27.03 14.31
N LEU A 472 -7.68 -25.74 14.13
CA LEU A 472 -6.34 -25.25 13.86
C LEU A 472 -5.77 -24.75 15.19
N ASN A 473 -4.53 -25.11 15.49
CA ASN A 473 -3.79 -24.54 16.61
C ASN A 473 -2.46 -23.98 16.09
N PHE A 474 -1.94 -22.94 16.73
CA PHE A 474 -0.65 -22.36 16.39
C PHE A 474 0.03 -21.82 17.65
N LEU A 475 1.33 -21.54 17.56
CA LEU A 475 2.07 -20.89 18.64
C LEU A 475 1.72 -19.39 18.69
N THR A 476 1.13 -18.94 19.80
CA THR A 476 0.70 -17.55 19.97
C THR A 476 1.86 -16.64 20.39
N CYS A 477 1.75 -15.34 20.10
CA CYS A 477 2.72 -14.32 20.52
C CYS A 477 1.99 -13.12 21.14
N GLU A 478 1.18 -13.43 22.16
CA GLU A 478 0.41 -12.42 22.87
C GLU A 478 1.35 -11.55 23.71
N PRO A 479 1.20 -10.21 23.69
CA PRO A 479 1.99 -9.36 24.57
C PRO A 479 1.56 -9.51 26.04
N ASN A 480 2.43 -9.10 26.97
CA ASN A 480 2.18 -9.12 28.41
C ASN A 480 1.14 -8.08 28.85
N LEU A 481 -0.12 -8.32 28.50
CA LEU A 481 -1.24 -7.41 28.74
C LEU A 481 -1.69 -7.43 30.20
N ASP A 482 -1.58 -8.58 30.86
CA ASP A 482 -2.04 -8.78 32.23
C ASP A 482 -0.92 -8.55 33.28
N ASN A 483 0.24 -8.00 32.86
CA ASN A 483 1.42 -7.76 33.70
C ASN A 483 1.79 -8.96 34.58
N ILE A 484 1.79 -10.16 33.99
CA ILE A 484 1.95 -11.42 34.73
C ILE A 484 3.30 -11.45 35.45
N THR A 485 4.38 -11.14 34.73
CA THR A 485 5.75 -10.99 35.26
C THR A 485 6.54 -9.98 34.42
N ASN A 486 7.59 -9.38 34.97
CA ASN A 486 8.47 -8.46 34.21
C ASN A 486 9.29 -9.19 33.13
N ASP A 487 9.61 -10.48 33.36
CA ASP A 487 10.35 -11.33 32.42
C ASP A 487 9.40 -12.20 31.58
N TYR A 488 8.28 -11.63 31.15
CA TYR A 488 7.31 -12.33 30.33
C TYR A 488 7.91 -12.69 28.96
N ILE A 489 7.81 -13.97 28.61
CA ILE A 489 8.15 -14.52 27.30
C ILE A 489 6.88 -15.14 26.73
N ASP A 490 6.53 -14.82 25.49
CA ASP A 490 5.34 -15.36 24.85
C ASP A 490 5.47 -16.86 24.51
N GLU A 491 4.34 -17.52 24.20
CA GLU A 491 4.29 -18.97 23.94
C GLU A 491 5.24 -19.39 22.81
N ALA A 492 5.26 -18.65 21.70
CA ALA A 492 6.14 -18.95 20.58
C ALA A 492 7.61 -18.83 20.98
N ASP A 493 8.00 -17.74 21.63
CA ASP A 493 9.36 -17.56 22.12
C ASP A 493 9.78 -18.65 23.11
N GLN A 494 8.92 -19.01 24.07
CA GLN A 494 9.17 -20.12 25.00
C GLN A 494 9.39 -21.44 24.27
N PHE A 495 8.57 -21.74 23.26
CA PHE A 495 8.68 -22.96 22.47
C PHE A 495 10.02 -23.02 21.73
N PHE A 496 10.43 -21.93 21.07
CA PHE A 496 11.68 -21.89 20.29
C PHE A 496 12.95 -21.81 21.15
N LEU A 497 12.85 -21.42 22.42
CA LEU A 497 13.98 -21.48 23.37
C LEU A 497 14.34 -22.92 23.74
N LYS A 498 13.34 -23.81 23.86
CA LYS A 498 13.53 -25.22 24.23
C LYS A 498 12.69 -26.14 23.33
N PRO A 499 13.04 -26.28 22.04
CA PRO A 499 12.17 -26.89 21.04
C PRO A 499 11.86 -28.37 21.33
N ILE A 500 12.85 -29.15 21.76
CA ILE A 500 12.67 -30.59 22.04
C ILE A 500 11.74 -30.83 23.24
N GLU A 501 12.02 -30.19 24.39
CA GLU A 501 11.18 -30.31 25.61
C GLU A 501 9.75 -29.83 25.33
N SER A 502 9.61 -28.70 24.63
CA SER A 502 8.32 -28.09 24.32
C SER A 502 7.51 -28.94 23.35
N LEU A 503 8.16 -29.55 22.35
CA LEU A 503 7.52 -30.48 21.44
C LEU A 503 7.01 -31.72 22.19
N LYS A 504 7.86 -32.39 22.99
CA LYS A 504 7.42 -33.57 23.77
C LYS A 504 6.23 -33.25 24.68
N LYS A 505 6.26 -32.09 25.35
CA LYS A 505 5.13 -31.61 26.16
C LYS A 505 3.87 -31.35 25.32
N ARG A 506 4.01 -30.74 24.14
CA ARG A 506 2.89 -30.46 23.24
C ARG A 506 2.25 -31.76 22.75
N LEU A 507 3.07 -32.73 22.28
CA LEU A 507 2.60 -33.99 21.72
C LEU A 507 1.88 -34.87 22.76
N ASN A 508 2.33 -34.86 24.02
CA ASN A 508 1.63 -35.55 25.11
C ASN A 508 0.22 -34.98 25.39
N ASN A 509 0.01 -33.69 25.11
CA ASN A 509 -1.24 -32.99 25.41
C ASN A 509 -2.12 -32.75 24.17
N SER A 510 -1.61 -33.00 22.96
CA SER A 510 -2.27 -32.70 21.70
C SER A 510 -2.76 -33.95 21.00
N ASN A 511 -4.00 -33.91 20.50
CA ASN A 511 -4.52 -34.93 19.59
C ASN A 511 -4.30 -34.56 18.10
N ALA A 512 -3.28 -33.72 17.82
CA ALA A 512 -2.95 -33.25 16.48
C ALA A 512 -2.79 -34.43 15.52
N SER A 513 -3.56 -34.43 14.43
CA SER A 513 -3.39 -35.41 13.36
C SER A 513 -2.26 -35.01 12.42
N HIS A 514 -2.01 -33.70 12.30
CA HIS A 514 -0.94 -33.17 11.46
C HIS A 514 -0.14 -32.09 12.19
N LEU A 515 1.16 -32.06 11.92
CA LEU A 515 2.06 -31.00 12.34
C LEU A 515 2.59 -30.26 11.11
N VAL A 516 2.65 -28.94 11.20
CA VAL A 516 3.22 -28.10 10.16
C VAL A 516 4.34 -27.27 10.77
N MET A 517 5.55 -27.35 10.21
CA MET A 517 6.70 -26.60 10.71
C MET A 517 7.68 -26.24 9.60
N PHE A 518 8.52 -25.24 9.85
CA PHE A 518 9.65 -24.94 8.97
C PHE A 518 10.77 -25.96 9.11
N ASP A 519 11.57 -26.12 8.05
CA ASP A 519 12.78 -26.95 8.03
C ASP A 519 13.75 -26.65 9.18
N VAL A 520 13.88 -25.38 9.57
CA VAL A 520 14.71 -24.96 10.70
C VAL A 520 14.29 -25.65 12.00
N LEU A 521 12.99 -25.71 12.31
CA LEU A 521 12.51 -26.39 13.51
C LEU A 521 12.61 -27.91 13.34
N TYR A 522 12.20 -28.43 12.17
CA TYR A 522 12.24 -29.86 11.89
C TYR A 522 13.63 -30.45 12.11
N ASN A 523 14.68 -29.81 11.58
CA ASN A 523 16.06 -30.26 11.75
C ASN A 523 16.54 -30.27 13.21
N GLN A 524 15.90 -29.50 14.10
CA GLN A 524 16.23 -29.48 15.54
C GLN A 524 15.52 -30.58 16.33
N VAL A 525 14.41 -31.11 15.83
CA VAL A 525 13.52 -32.02 16.58
C VAL A 525 13.24 -33.34 15.88
N GLN A 526 13.84 -33.58 14.71
CA GLN A 526 13.61 -34.79 13.90
C GLN A 526 13.85 -36.09 14.69
N ASP A 527 14.86 -36.11 15.57
CA ASP A 527 15.21 -37.27 16.39
C ASP A 527 14.03 -37.72 17.29
N VAL A 528 13.20 -36.77 17.75
CA VAL A 528 11.98 -37.08 18.54
C VAL A 528 10.98 -37.90 17.73
N PHE A 529 10.87 -37.63 16.42
CA PHE A 529 9.97 -38.38 15.54
C PHE A 529 10.54 -39.75 15.16
N GLU A 530 11.87 -39.88 15.10
CA GLU A 530 12.54 -41.16 14.84
C GLU A 530 12.49 -42.09 16.06
N GLU A 531 12.68 -41.58 17.26
CA GLU A 531 12.65 -42.38 18.51
C GLU A 531 11.24 -42.88 18.83
N ASP A 532 10.26 -41.97 18.86
CA ASP A 532 8.92 -42.28 19.38
C ASP A 532 7.94 -42.74 18.27
N GLN A 533 8.35 -42.66 17.00
CA GLN A 533 7.58 -43.06 15.80
C GLN A 533 6.15 -42.46 15.73
N TRP A 534 5.89 -41.33 16.39
CA TRP A 534 4.56 -40.73 16.46
C TRP A 534 4.07 -40.14 15.14
N PHE A 535 4.99 -39.56 14.36
CA PHE A 535 4.70 -38.85 13.12
C PHE A 535 5.67 -39.26 12.01
N PHE A 536 5.24 -39.15 10.76
CA PHE A 536 6.11 -39.30 9.60
C PHE A 536 5.95 -38.11 8.64
N VAL A 537 7.01 -37.80 7.89
CA VAL A 537 6.96 -36.72 6.89
C VAL A 537 6.07 -37.13 5.73
N LYS A 538 4.96 -36.41 5.56
CA LYS A 538 3.99 -36.65 4.50
C LYS A 538 4.34 -35.92 3.21
N ASP A 539 4.74 -34.66 3.32
CA ASP A 539 5.12 -33.82 2.19
C ASP A 539 6.03 -32.66 2.64
N ILE A 540 6.75 -32.05 1.70
CA ILE A 540 7.64 -30.93 1.92
C ILE A 540 7.39 -29.87 0.85
N LEU A 541 7.02 -28.66 1.27
CA LEU A 541 6.71 -27.55 0.37
C LEU A 541 7.83 -26.51 0.38
N PHE A 542 8.18 -25.98 -0.78
CA PHE A 542 9.10 -24.84 -0.86
C PHE A 542 8.44 -23.56 -0.33
N ASN A 543 9.17 -22.82 0.51
CA ASN A 543 8.74 -21.55 1.07
C ASN A 543 9.41 -20.34 0.43
N SER A 544 10.73 -20.21 0.57
CA SER A 544 11.49 -19.05 0.09
C SER A 544 12.97 -19.40 -0.10
N HIS A 545 13.66 -18.67 -0.99
CA HIS A 545 15.12 -18.77 -1.10
C HIS A 545 15.81 -18.03 0.04
N ILE A 546 15.20 -16.92 0.49
CA ILE A 546 15.74 -16.03 1.50
C ILE A 546 15.14 -16.41 2.86
N GLN A 547 16.01 -16.64 3.83
CA GLN A 547 15.63 -16.82 5.21
C GLN A 547 15.45 -15.43 5.86
N HIS A 548 14.21 -15.11 6.23
CA HIS A 548 13.85 -13.77 6.75
C HIS A 548 14.18 -13.60 8.23
N THR A 549 14.07 -14.67 9.02
CA THR A 549 14.50 -14.72 10.43
C THR A 549 15.12 -16.06 10.74
N SER A 550 15.81 -16.17 11.88
CA SER A 550 16.39 -17.43 12.36
C SER A 550 15.36 -18.55 12.56
N ARG A 551 14.06 -18.24 12.62
CA ARG A 551 12.98 -19.22 12.81
C ARG A 551 12.17 -19.51 11.54
N HIS A 552 12.36 -18.74 10.48
CA HIS A 552 11.72 -19.00 9.19
C HIS A 552 12.59 -19.91 8.34
N GLY A 553 11.94 -20.86 7.69
CA GLY A 553 12.59 -21.88 6.87
C GLY A 553 12.53 -21.65 5.38
N LYS A 554 13.40 -22.35 4.64
CA LYS A 554 13.31 -22.41 3.17
C LYS A 554 12.27 -23.40 2.71
N MET A 555 12.03 -24.46 3.50
CA MET A 555 10.99 -25.46 3.26
C MET A 555 10.01 -25.53 4.45
N ILE A 556 8.79 -25.98 4.18
CA ILE A 556 7.75 -26.29 5.17
C ILE A 556 7.51 -27.81 5.12
N TYR A 557 7.69 -28.45 6.26
CA TYR A 557 7.42 -29.87 6.47
C TYR A 557 5.99 -30.07 6.96
N ILE A 558 5.33 -31.05 6.36
CA ILE A 558 4.00 -31.52 6.76
C ILE A 558 4.18 -32.94 7.30
N LEU A 559 3.88 -33.14 8.58
CA LEU A 559 3.94 -34.45 9.20
C LEU A 559 2.53 -34.95 9.49
N GLU A 560 2.32 -36.24 9.28
CA GLU A 560 1.06 -36.94 9.56
C GLU A 560 1.30 -37.93 10.71
N ARG A 561 0.34 -37.99 11.63
CA ARG A 561 0.35 -38.95 12.74
C ARG A 561 0.19 -40.37 12.19
N ARG A 562 0.95 -41.32 12.75
CA ARG A 562 0.88 -42.73 12.33
C ARG A 562 -0.43 -43.41 12.72
#